data_AF-A0AAU8ZLC8-F1
#
_entry.id   AF-A0AAU8ZLC8-F1
#
_cell.length_a   1.000
_cell.length_b   1.000
_cell.length_c   1.000
_cell.angle_alpha   90.00
_cell.angle_beta   90.00
_cell.angle_gamma   90.00
#
_symmetry.space_group_name_H-M   'P 1'
#
loop_
_entity.id
_entity.type
_entity.pdbx_description
1 polymer ?
#
loop_
_entity_poly.entity_id
_entity_poly.type
_entity_poly.pdbx_seq_one_letter_code
_entity_poly.pdbx_strand_id
1 'polypeptide(L)'
;MPDITPLTRTERQKTAMTFATLLKDFKLPIHEDNKQLNKLMNALQSGNKDTANAYDMAMLQACSSSLNIKCSALSAMIRQHKENLSTPIGNMR
;
A
#
# COMPACT_ATOMS: atom_id res chain seq x y z
N MET A 1 -13.73 31.75 18.67
CA MET A 1 -13.95 30.42 19.28
C MET A 1 -14.19 29.45 18.14
N PRO A 2 -13.41 28.37 18.00
CA PRO A 2 -13.70 27.38 16.96
C PRO A 2 -14.90 26.53 17.39
N ASP A 3 -15.81 26.34 16.45
CA ASP A 3 -17.04 25.57 16.59
C ASP A 3 -16.71 24.10 16.81
N ILE A 4 -17.07 23.55 17.98
CA ILE A 4 -16.87 22.14 18.36
C ILE A 4 -18.20 21.39 18.23
N THR A 5 -18.75 21.38 17.01
CA THR A 5 -19.91 20.55 16.70
C THR A 5 -19.47 19.08 16.73
N PRO A 6 -20.07 18.22 17.58
CA PRO A 6 -19.75 16.81 17.59
C PRO A 6 -20.18 16.19 16.26
N LEU A 7 -19.22 15.67 15.49
CA LEU A 7 -19.49 14.91 14.26
C LEU A 7 -20.46 13.76 14.59
N THR A 8 -21.63 13.79 13.96
CA THR A 8 -22.70 12.82 14.19
C THR A 8 -22.19 11.41 13.84
N ARG A 9 -22.70 10.37 14.52
CA ARG A 9 -22.30 8.96 14.34
C ARG A 9 -22.32 8.49 12.86
N THR A 10 -23.10 9.16 12.02
CA THR A 10 -23.25 8.93 10.59
C THR A 10 -22.06 9.42 9.75
N GLU A 11 -21.28 10.41 10.22
CA GLU A 11 -20.09 10.90 9.52
C GLU A 11 -18.86 10.00 9.74
N ARG A 12 -18.82 9.25 10.85
CA ARG A 12 -17.80 8.20 11.07
C ARG A 12 -18.01 6.95 10.20
N GLN A 13 -19.14 6.85 9.50
CA GLN A 13 -19.51 5.70 8.65
C GLN A 13 -19.30 5.93 7.14
N LYS A 14 -19.03 7.17 6.71
CA LYS A 14 -18.60 7.51 5.34
C LYS A 14 -17.07 7.43 5.26
N THR A 15 -16.42 6.28 5.39
CA THR A 15 -16.23 5.35 4.27
C THR A 15 -15.71 4.07 4.93
N ALA A 16 -16.58 3.09 5.22
CA ALA A 16 -16.07 1.80 5.68
C ALA A 16 -15.12 1.26 4.59
N MET A 17 -13.83 1.15 4.90
CA MET A 17 -12.82 0.68 3.97
C MET A 17 -13.14 -0.78 3.63
N THR A 18 -13.78 -1.00 2.49
CA THR A 18 -14.16 -2.35 2.03
C THR A 18 -12.94 -3.03 1.43
N PHE A 19 -12.91 -4.35 1.41
CA PHE A 19 -11.87 -5.11 0.72
C PHE A 19 -11.71 -4.69 -0.76
N ALA A 20 -12.81 -4.36 -1.43
CA ALA A 20 -12.79 -3.88 -2.81
C ALA A 20 -12.13 -2.49 -2.95
N THR A 21 -12.39 -1.58 -2.00
CA THR A 21 -11.75 -0.25 -1.97
C THR A 21 -10.26 -0.40 -1.69
N LEU A 22 -9.89 -1.25 -0.72
CA LEU A 22 -8.51 -1.59 -0.38
C LEU A 22 -7.72 -2.11 -1.58
N LEU A 23 -8.30 -3.05 -2.33
CA LEU A 23 -7.68 -3.55 -3.56
C LEU A 23 -7.51 -2.44 -4.59
N LYS A 24 -8.53 -1.59 -4.79
CA LYS A 24 -8.45 -0.47 -5.75
C LYS A 24 -7.34 0.51 -5.39
N ASP A 25 -7.25 0.87 -4.12
CA ASP A 25 -6.32 1.90 -3.62
C ASP A 25 -4.87 1.42 -3.63
N PHE A 26 -4.62 0.12 -3.44
CA PHE A 26 -3.27 -0.44 -3.46
C PHE A 26 -2.84 -0.98 -4.84
N LYS A 27 -3.77 -1.45 -5.67
CA LYS A 27 -3.43 -2.10 -6.96
C LYS A 27 -2.67 -1.17 -7.90
N LEU A 28 -3.16 0.06 -8.10
CA LEU A 28 -2.55 0.99 -9.03
C LEU A 28 -1.17 1.48 -8.55
N PRO A 29 -1.00 1.93 -7.28
CA PRO A 29 0.32 2.29 -6.76
C PRO A 29 1.34 1.14 -6.74
N ILE A 30 0.93 -0.08 -6.40
CA ILE A 30 1.81 -1.26 -6.42
C ILE A 30 2.21 -1.58 -7.87
N HIS A 31 1.28 -1.49 -8.82
CA HIS A 31 1.55 -1.75 -10.22
C HIS A 31 2.58 -0.76 -10.80
N GLU A 32 2.40 0.53 -10.53
CA GLU A 32 3.33 1.56 -11.01
C GLU A 32 4.72 1.42 -10.37
N ASP A 33 4.81 1.18 -9.06
CA ASP A 33 6.09 0.92 -8.39
C ASP A 33 6.77 -0.33 -8.98
N ASN A 34 6.03 -1.42 -9.22
CA ASN A 34 6.59 -2.63 -9.82
C ASN A 34 7.07 -2.40 -11.26
N LYS A 35 6.34 -1.60 -12.04
CA LYS A 35 6.76 -1.22 -13.40
C LYS A 35 8.04 -0.39 -13.38
N GLN A 36 8.15 0.57 -12.44
CA GLN A 36 9.36 1.36 -12.24
C GLN A 36 10.54 0.49 -11.80
N LEU A 37 10.33 -0.43 -10.85
CA LEU A 37 11.33 -1.37 -10.39
C LEU A 37 11.87 -2.22 -11.54
N ASN A 38 10.99 -2.80 -12.36
CA ASN A 38 11.40 -3.60 -13.53
C ASN A 38 12.17 -2.76 -14.55
N LYS A 39 11.76 -1.51 -14.78
CA LYS A 39 12.51 -0.59 -15.67
C LYS A 39 13.94 -0.34 -15.15
N LEU A 40 14.08 -0.07 -13.85
CA LEU A 40 15.38 0.17 -13.21
C LEU A 40 16.26 -1.09 -13.22
N MET A 41 15.69 -2.26 -12.90
CA MET A 41 16.43 -3.53 -12.99
C MET A 41 16.89 -3.83 -14.40
N ASN A 42 16.01 -3.67 -15.40
CA ASN A 42 16.37 -3.91 -16.79
C ASN A 42 17.47 -2.95 -17.26
N ALA A 43 17.39 -1.67 -16.88
CA ALA A 43 18.43 -0.69 -17.21
C ALA A 43 19.79 -1.08 -16.61
N LEU A 44 19.82 -1.46 -15.33
CA LEU A 44 21.02 -1.91 -14.62
C LEU A 44 21.59 -3.24 -15.14
N GLN A 45 20.75 -4.12 -15.69
CA GLN A 45 21.17 -5.39 -16.30
C GLN A 45 21.64 -5.24 -17.75
N SER A 46 21.15 -4.22 -18.47
CA SER A 46 21.31 -4.09 -19.93
C SER A 46 22.59 -3.41 -20.42
N GLY A 47 23.41 -2.78 -19.57
CA GLY A 47 24.53 -1.97 -20.06
C GLY A 47 25.68 -1.87 -19.08
N ASN A 48 26.90 -1.99 -19.63
CA ASN A 48 28.23 -1.79 -19.03
C ASN A 48 28.27 -1.77 -17.50
N LYS A 49 28.84 -2.82 -16.91
CA LYS A 49 29.03 -3.02 -15.46
C LYS A 49 29.71 -1.83 -14.75
N ASP A 50 30.33 -0.92 -15.50
CA ASP A 50 30.97 0.31 -15.02
C ASP A 50 30.07 1.56 -15.02
N THR A 51 28.80 1.44 -15.42
CA THR A 51 27.85 2.58 -15.56
C THR A 51 26.58 2.51 -14.71
N ALA A 52 26.44 1.48 -13.87
CA ALA A 52 25.40 1.45 -12.84
C ALA A 52 25.67 2.60 -11.85
N ASN A 53 25.10 3.77 -12.13
CA ASN A 53 25.39 4.96 -11.38
C ASN A 53 24.81 4.80 -9.95
N ALA A 54 25.49 5.34 -8.94
CA ALA A 54 25.07 5.20 -7.55
C ALA A 54 23.64 5.72 -7.30
N TYR A 55 23.17 6.67 -8.11
CA TYR A 55 21.83 7.20 -8.08
C TYR A 55 20.79 6.19 -8.59
N ASP A 56 21.07 5.41 -9.64
CA ASP A 56 20.17 4.37 -10.15
C ASP A 56 20.04 3.21 -9.15
N MET A 57 21.15 2.87 -8.47
CA MET A 57 21.14 1.89 -7.38
C MET A 57 20.34 2.40 -6.17
N ALA A 58 20.48 3.68 -5.81
CA ALA A 58 19.69 4.30 -4.75
C ALA A 58 18.20 4.37 -5.11
N MET A 59 17.88 4.69 -6.36
CA MET A 59 16.50 4.67 -6.88
C MET A 59 15.91 3.26 -6.87
N LEU A 60 16.69 2.24 -7.25
CA LEU A 60 16.26 0.85 -7.19
C LEU A 60 15.92 0.43 -5.75
N GLN A 61 16.79 0.77 -4.80
CA GLN A 61 16.55 0.48 -3.37
C GLN A 61 15.32 1.21 -2.84
N ALA A 62 15.16 2.49 -3.16
CA ALA A 62 14.01 3.28 -2.74
C ALA A 62 12.70 2.74 -3.33
N CYS A 63 12.69 2.40 -4.61
CA CYS A 63 11.53 1.83 -5.30
C CYS A 63 11.16 0.45 -4.72
N SER A 64 12.15 -0.41 -4.49
CA SER A 64 11.96 -1.72 -3.85
C SER A 64 11.41 -1.60 -2.43
N SER A 65 11.95 -0.67 -1.63
CA SER A 65 11.48 -0.43 -0.26
C SER A 65 10.05 0.11 -0.23
N SER A 66 9.72 1.07 -1.09
CA SER A 66 8.35 1.60 -1.26
C SER A 66 7.36 0.49 -1.60
N LEU A 67 7.69 -0.34 -2.59
CA LEU A 67 6.86 -1.48 -2.99
C LEU A 67 6.65 -2.45 -1.82
N ASN A 68 7.72 -2.79 -1.09
CA ASN A 68 7.63 -3.69 0.05
C ASN A 68 6.74 -3.14 1.18
N ILE A 69 6.84 -1.84 1.48
CA ILE A 69 5.98 -1.17 2.48
C ILE A 69 4.52 -1.22 2.04
N LYS A 70 4.23 -0.88 0.77
CA LYS A 70 2.86 -0.91 0.22
C LYS A 70 2.26 -2.33 0.27
N CYS A 71 3.02 -3.34 -0.12
CA CYS A 71 2.61 -4.75 -0.03
C CYS A 71 2.37 -5.20 1.43
N SER A 72 3.26 -4.79 2.34
CA SER A 72 3.14 -5.09 3.78
C SER A 72 1.90 -4.45 4.39
N ALA A 73 1.64 -3.18 4.06
CA ALA A 73 0.46 -2.44 4.49
C ALA A 73 -0.83 -3.09 3.96
N LEU A 74 -0.90 -3.45 2.67
CA LEU A 74 -2.02 -4.18 2.09
C LEU A 74 -2.26 -5.51 2.84
N SER A 75 -1.19 -6.28 3.08
CA SER A 75 -1.27 -7.56 3.79
C SER A 75 -1.81 -7.39 5.22
N ALA A 76 -1.36 -6.37 5.95
CA ALA A 76 -1.84 -6.05 7.28
C ALA A 76 -3.32 -5.62 7.29
N MET A 77 -3.73 -4.77 6.34
CA MET A 77 -5.11 -4.31 6.25
C MET A 77 -6.07 -5.45 5.86
N ILE A 78 -5.66 -6.38 4.99
CA ILE A 78 -6.45 -7.59 4.67
C ILE A 78 -6.62 -8.47 5.92
N ARG A 79 -5.55 -8.69 6.69
CA ARG A 79 -5.62 -9.44 7.97
C ARG A 79 -6.59 -8.78 8.94
N GLN A 80 -6.46 -7.48 9.16
CA GLN A 80 -7.36 -6.71 10.03
C GLN A 80 -8.81 -6.81 9.56
N HIS A 81 -9.06 -6.69 8.25
CA HIS A 81 -10.41 -6.80 7.70
C HIS A 81 -11.00 -8.20 7.94
N LYS A 82 -10.21 -9.27 7.76
CA LYS A 82 -10.62 -10.65 8.05
C LYS A 82 -10.92 -10.84 9.54
N GLU A 83 -10.04 -10.35 10.42
CA GLU A 83 -10.23 -10.43 11.87
C GLU A 83 -11.53 -9.73 12.29
N ASN A 84 -11.75 -8.50 11.81
CA ASN A 84 -12.96 -7.72 12.09
C ASN A 84 -14.26 -8.40 11.63
N LEU A 85 -14.21 -9.23 10.58
CA LEU A 85 -15.35 -10.05 10.16
C LEU A 85 -15.54 -11.29 11.05
N SER A 86 -14.46 -11.81 11.65
CA SER A 86 -14.49 -13.01 12.47
C SER A 86 -14.86 -12.72 13.94
N THR A 87 -14.55 -11.53 14.47
CA THR A 87 -14.85 -11.14 15.87
C THR A 87 -16.34 -11.13 16.21
N PRO A 88 -17.25 -10.59 15.36
CA PRO A 88 -18.69 -10.63 15.62
C PRO A 88 -19.26 -12.05 15.60
N ILE A 89 -18.73 -12.93 14.74
CA ILE A 89 -19.15 -14.35 14.67
C ILE A 89 -18.69 -15.11 15.92
N GLY A 90 -17.46 -14.85 16.39
CA GLY A 90 -16.92 -15.46 17.61
C GLY A 90 -17.67 -15.05 18.88
N ASN A 91 -18.17 -13.81 18.95
CA ASN A 91 -18.95 -13.33 20.09
C ASN A 91 -20.44 -13.73 20.07
N MET A 92 -20.94 -14.27 18.94
CA MET A 92 -22.32 -14.79 18.82
C MET A 92 -22.40 -16.32 18.98
N ARG A 93 -21.26 -17.01 19.03
CA ARG A 93 -21.16 -18.45 19.30
C ARG A 93 -21.02 -18.69 20.79
#